data_AF-A0A1U9YLA8-F1
#
_entry.id   AF-A0A1U9YLA8-F1
#
_cell.length_a   1.000
_cell.length_b   1.000
_cell.length_c   1.000
_cell.angle_alpha   90.00
_cell.angle_beta   90.00
_cell.angle_gamma   90.00
#
_symmetry.space_group_name_H-M   'P 1'
#
loop_
_entity.id
_entity.type
_entity.pdbx_description
1 polymer ?
#
loop_
_entity_poly.entity_id
_entity_poly.type
_entity_poly.pdbx_seq_one_letter_code
_entity_poly.pdbx_strand_id
1 'polypeptide(L)'
;MLRFLFHEPKRTDDGQIREANEAIRRYSSRLHRYKAVLPEHKQKQHRLHVRSISFLDALNEIEQSLYCSSRYARYVKSSYIDEMKPEELDHYRRYLYFYKNALIRVFSILDKLGYFLNDVYNVRTETKKPRFSFYTVLRQMHEQNIHPELGQQLHDLKVTMKPAMDKLRKRRNMEIHFVNVEMLDDLMQNYSPIGERIQVEQVLEDILDLEQGFQMVCSSISIAFIYMDRHHPLGLTEGGEG
;
A
#
# COMPACT_ATOMS: atom_id res chain seq x y z
N MET A 1 10.96 -11.17 -9.00
CA MET A 1 11.80 -10.43 -8.04
C MET A 1 12.73 -9.50 -8.78
N LEU A 2 12.53 -8.19 -8.77
CA LEU A 2 13.17 -7.28 -9.72
C LEU A 2 14.65 -6.93 -9.49
N ARG A 3 15.27 -7.36 -8.38
CA ARG A 3 16.70 -7.09 -8.10
C ARG A 3 17.67 -7.70 -9.10
N PHE A 4 17.26 -8.74 -9.83
CA PHE A 4 18.08 -9.29 -10.93
C PHE A 4 18.38 -8.26 -12.02
N LEU A 5 17.53 -7.23 -12.20
CA LEU A 5 17.75 -6.14 -13.16
C LEU A 5 19.03 -5.34 -12.85
N PHE A 6 19.54 -5.44 -11.63
CA PHE A 6 20.75 -4.75 -11.16
C PHE A 6 21.84 -5.73 -10.73
N HIS A 7 21.73 -7.01 -11.13
CA HIS A 7 22.65 -8.08 -10.74
C HIS A 7 22.78 -8.27 -9.23
N GLU A 8 21.71 -7.95 -8.49
CA GLU A 8 21.67 -8.07 -7.03
C GLU A 8 20.94 -9.32 -6.57
N PRO A 9 21.33 -9.88 -5.41
CA PRO A 9 20.63 -11.03 -4.84
C PRO A 9 19.20 -10.67 -4.43
N LYS A 10 18.43 -11.71 -4.13
CA LYS A 10 17.12 -11.58 -3.50
C LYS A 10 17.25 -10.79 -2.19
N ARG A 11 16.33 -9.83 -1.99
CA ARG A 11 16.16 -9.11 -0.71
C ARG A 11 15.94 -10.11 0.41
N THR A 12 16.62 -9.87 1.53
CA THR A 12 16.29 -10.45 2.83
C THR A 12 15.29 -9.54 3.52
N ASP A 13 14.22 -10.11 4.08
CA ASP A 13 13.24 -9.32 4.82
C ASP A 13 13.87 -8.69 6.08
N ASP A 14 13.85 -7.37 6.16
CA ASP A 14 14.30 -6.58 7.31
C ASP A 14 13.28 -5.47 7.67
N GLY A 15 13.54 -4.75 8.76
CA GLY A 15 12.73 -3.61 9.20
C GLY A 15 11.22 -3.87 9.26
N GLN A 16 10.45 -2.90 8.76
CA GLN A 16 8.98 -2.89 8.83
C GLN A 16 8.32 -3.94 7.94
N ILE A 17 8.91 -4.29 6.79
CA ILE A 17 8.36 -5.32 5.92
C ILE A 17 8.53 -6.72 6.53
N ARG A 18 9.64 -6.97 7.24
CA ARG A 18 9.79 -8.19 8.04
C ARG A 18 8.71 -8.29 9.10
N GLU A 19 8.50 -7.22 9.86
CA GLU A 19 7.47 -7.18 10.91
C GLU A 19 6.07 -7.45 10.34
N ALA A 20 5.72 -6.80 9.22
CA ALA A 20 4.44 -7.00 8.56
C ALA A 20 4.28 -8.45 8.05
N ASN A 21 5.30 -8.99 7.39
CA ASN A 21 5.30 -10.37 6.90
C ASN A 21 5.18 -11.39 8.04
N GLU A 22 5.90 -11.19 9.14
CA GLU A 22 5.83 -12.05 10.34
C GLU A 22 4.43 -11.97 10.97
N ALA A 23 3.84 -10.79 11.12
CA ALA A 23 2.49 -10.61 11.64
C ALA A 23 1.45 -11.35 10.79
N ILE A 24 1.51 -11.21 9.45
CA ILE A 24 0.64 -11.94 8.53
C ILE A 24 0.81 -13.46 8.70
N ARG A 25 2.05 -13.95 8.74
CA ARG A 25 2.34 -15.39 8.85
C ARG A 25 1.87 -15.98 10.18
N ARG A 26 2.06 -15.26 11.29
CA ARG A 26 1.58 -15.69 12.63
C ARG A 26 0.07 -15.87 12.62
N TYR A 27 -0.67 -14.82 12.26
CA TYR A 27 -2.12 -14.87 12.17
C TYR A 27 -2.62 -15.95 11.19
N SER A 28 -2.00 -16.07 10.02
CA SER A 28 -2.37 -17.06 9.00
C SER A 28 -2.15 -18.50 9.48
N SER A 29 -1.10 -18.74 10.27
CA SER A 29 -0.81 -20.04 10.88
C SER A 29 -1.83 -20.37 11.97
N ARG A 30 -2.25 -19.37 12.76
CA ARG A 30 -3.31 -19.51 13.76
C ARG A 30 -4.66 -19.87 13.13
N LEU A 31 -5.03 -19.21 12.02
CA LEU A 31 -6.22 -19.58 11.25
C LEU A 31 -6.19 -21.03 10.75
N HIS A 32 -5.01 -21.51 10.34
CA HIS A 32 -4.85 -22.88 9.88
C HIS A 32 -5.06 -23.90 11.01
N ARG A 33 -4.58 -23.61 12.22
CA ARG A 33 -4.79 -24.47 13.40
C ARG A 33 -6.27 -24.58 13.77
N TYR A 34 -7.02 -23.48 13.81
CA TYR A 34 -8.45 -23.52 14.15
C TYR A 34 -9.33 -24.21 13.10
N LYS A 35 -8.89 -24.26 11.83
CA LYS A 35 -9.57 -25.01 10.77
C LYS A 35 -9.67 -26.50 11.07
N ALA A 36 -8.72 -27.03 11.85
CA ALA A 36 -8.75 -28.42 12.28
C ALA A 36 -9.75 -28.66 13.44
N VAL A 37 -10.10 -27.61 14.19
CA VAL A 37 -10.88 -27.72 15.45
C VAL A 37 -12.37 -27.40 15.26
N LEU A 38 -12.73 -26.45 14.38
CA LEU A 38 -14.11 -25.95 14.23
C LEU A 38 -14.62 -26.08 12.78
N PRO A 39 -15.17 -27.24 12.38
CA PRO A 39 -15.62 -27.52 11.02
C PRO A 39 -16.67 -26.54 10.49
N GLU A 40 -17.56 -26.04 11.35
CA GLU A 40 -18.63 -25.09 11.02
C GLU A 40 -18.10 -23.73 10.53
N HIS A 41 -16.85 -23.39 10.84
CA HIS A 41 -16.20 -22.15 10.40
C HIS A 41 -15.18 -22.35 9.28
N LYS A 42 -15.02 -23.57 8.78
CA LYS A 42 -13.99 -23.96 7.80
C LYS A 42 -13.95 -23.07 6.56
N GLN A 43 -15.11 -22.73 5.98
CA GLN A 43 -15.17 -21.88 4.78
C GLN A 43 -14.77 -20.43 5.09
N LYS A 44 -15.25 -19.85 6.19
CA LYS A 44 -14.92 -18.48 6.59
C LYS A 44 -13.43 -18.35 6.93
N GLN A 45 -12.88 -19.29 7.71
CA GLN A 45 -11.45 -19.32 8.06
C GLN A 45 -10.56 -19.53 6.83
N HIS A 46 -10.95 -20.40 5.89
CA HIS A 46 -10.20 -20.57 4.65
C HIS A 46 -10.17 -19.27 3.81
N ARG A 47 -11.31 -18.58 3.67
CA ARG A 47 -11.37 -17.29 2.99
C ARG A 47 -10.49 -16.24 3.67
N LEU A 48 -10.52 -16.17 5.00
CA LEU A 48 -9.64 -15.26 5.77
C LEU A 48 -8.18 -15.60 5.52
N HIS A 49 -7.79 -16.88 5.60
CA HIS A 49 -6.42 -17.32 5.38
C HIS A 49 -5.91 -16.94 3.99
N VAL A 50 -6.66 -17.25 2.93
CA VAL A 50 -6.29 -16.90 1.54
C VAL A 50 -6.12 -15.39 1.37
N ARG A 51 -7.04 -14.60 1.95
CA ARG A 51 -6.94 -13.14 1.91
C ARG A 51 -5.73 -12.64 2.69
N SER A 52 -5.43 -13.21 3.86
CA SER A 52 -4.27 -12.86 4.69
C SER A 52 -2.95 -13.11 3.96
N ILE A 53 -2.73 -14.32 3.42
CA ILE A 53 -1.47 -14.65 2.72
C ILE A 53 -1.26 -13.78 1.47
N SER A 54 -2.34 -13.36 0.80
CA SER A 54 -2.25 -12.51 -0.38
C SER A 54 -1.70 -11.09 -0.09
N PHE A 55 -1.56 -10.69 1.17
CA PHE A 55 -0.83 -9.47 1.52
C PHE A 55 0.69 -9.62 1.40
N LEU A 56 1.23 -10.84 1.55
CA LEU A 56 2.67 -11.10 1.40
C LEU A 56 3.14 -10.77 -0.02
N ASP A 57 2.38 -11.22 -1.02
CA ASP A 57 2.68 -10.92 -2.43
C ASP A 57 2.53 -9.43 -2.71
N ALA A 58 1.47 -8.81 -2.19
CA ALA A 58 1.24 -7.38 -2.38
C ALA A 58 2.35 -6.51 -1.77
N LEU A 59 2.84 -6.85 -0.56
CA LEU A 59 3.99 -6.21 0.09
C LEU A 59 5.27 -6.39 -0.72
N ASN A 60 5.50 -7.58 -1.26
CA ASN A 60 6.65 -7.86 -2.11
C ASN A 60 6.61 -7.09 -3.43
N GLU A 61 5.43 -6.90 -4.02
CA GLU A 61 5.25 -6.13 -5.26
C GLU A 61 5.50 -4.63 -5.09
N ILE A 62 4.95 -4.02 -4.03
CA ILE A 62 5.20 -2.61 -3.73
C ILE A 62 6.67 -2.36 -3.36
N GLU A 63 7.29 -3.24 -2.56
CA GLU A 63 8.70 -3.11 -2.21
C GLU A 63 9.60 -3.16 -3.45
N GLN A 64 9.37 -4.12 -4.35
CA GLN A 64 10.15 -4.22 -5.58
C GLN A 64 9.95 -3.00 -6.50
N SER A 65 8.74 -2.48 -6.56
CA SER A 65 8.43 -1.27 -7.35
C SER A 65 9.16 -0.06 -6.77
N LEU A 66 9.07 0.14 -5.44
CA LEU A 66 9.80 1.19 -4.73
C LEU A 66 11.31 1.07 -4.93
N TYR A 67 11.87 -0.12 -4.74
CA TYR A 67 13.30 -0.37 -4.94
C TYR A 67 13.73 0.02 -6.36
N CYS A 68 13.03 -0.45 -7.40
CA CYS A 68 13.37 -0.13 -8.78
C CYS A 68 13.24 1.37 -9.07
N SER A 69 12.19 2.04 -8.58
CA SER A 69 12.06 3.49 -8.74
C SER A 69 13.21 4.21 -8.06
N SER A 70 13.56 3.87 -6.82
CA SER A 70 14.66 4.51 -6.09
C SER A 70 16.01 4.29 -6.77
N ARG A 71 16.22 3.14 -7.42
CA ARG A 71 17.46 2.87 -8.19
C ARG A 71 17.55 3.69 -9.45
N TYR A 72 16.50 3.73 -10.25
CA TYR A 72 16.51 4.51 -11.48
C TYR A 72 16.53 6.02 -11.24
N ALA A 73 15.88 6.49 -10.16
CA ALA A 73 15.92 7.87 -9.69
C ALA A 73 17.35 8.41 -9.53
N ARG A 74 18.31 7.59 -9.08
CA ARG A 74 19.71 8.00 -8.86
C ARG A 74 20.46 8.33 -10.16
N TYR A 75 19.97 7.88 -11.30
CA TYR A 75 20.57 8.17 -12.60
C TYR A 75 19.99 9.43 -13.27
N VAL A 76 18.95 10.04 -12.68
CA VAL A 76 18.33 11.27 -13.16
C VAL A 76 19.04 12.46 -12.50
N LYS A 77 19.60 13.36 -13.32
CA LYS A 77 20.44 14.50 -12.91
C LYS A 77 19.97 15.83 -13.49
N SER A 78 19.42 15.81 -14.70
CA SER A 78 18.92 16.99 -15.40
C SER A 78 17.64 17.51 -14.77
N SER A 79 17.50 18.84 -14.75
CA SER A 79 16.31 19.52 -14.23
C SER A 79 15.19 19.61 -15.25
N TYR A 80 15.48 19.38 -16.53
CA TYR A 80 14.53 19.40 -17.63
C TYR A 80 14.70 18.17 -18.54
N ILE A 81 13.59 17.70 -19.13
CA ILE A 81 13.58 16.49 -19.96
C ILE A 81 14.41 16.69 -21.24
N ASP A 82 14.36 17.87 -21.85
CA ASP A 82 15.10 18.21 -23.07
C ASP A 82 16.62 18.33 -22.86
N GLU A 83 17.06 18.40 -21.61
CA GLU A 83 18.49 18.39 -21.23
C GLU A 83 19.04 16.98 -20.98
N MET A 84 18.17 15.96 -20.93
CA MET A 84 18.58 14.58 -20.69
C MET A 84 19.31 13.98 -21.89
N LYS A 85 20.42 13.31 -21.63
CA LYS A 85 21.02 12.41 -22.61
C LYS A 85 20.10 11.21 -22.87
N PRO A 86 20.19 10.54 -24.03
CA PRO A 86 19.33 9.38 -24.34
C PRO A 86 19.30 8.31 -23.23
N GLU A 87 20.44 8.01 -22.62
CA GLU A 87 20.54 7.03 -21.54
C GLU A 87 19.85 7.49 -20.26
N GLU A 88 19.98 8.77 -19.93
CA GLU A 88 19.32 9.37 -18.77
C GLU A 88 17.81 9.41 -18.96
N LEU A 89 17.34 9.73 -20.16
CA LEU A 89 15.92 9.72 -20.51
C LEU A 89 15.30 8.32 -20.33
N ASP A 90 16.03 7.28 -20.71
CA ASP A 90 15.62 5.89 -20.47
C ASP A 90 15.55 5.55 -18.98
N HIS A 91 16.51 6.02 -18.18
CA HIS A 91 16.46 5.87 -16.74
C HIS A 91 15.27 6.62 -16.13
N TYR A 92 15.00 7.85 -16.56
CA TYR A 92 13.85 8.63 -16.12
C TYR A 92 12.52 7.93 -16.45
N ARG A 93 12.36 7.40 -17.66
CA ARG A 93 11.17 6.62 -18.05
C ARG A 93 10.98 5.38 -17.20
N ARG A 94 12.06 4.64 -16.91
CA ARG A 94 12.01 3.47 -16.01
C ARG A 94 11.67 3.87 -14.58
N TYR A 95 12.25 4.95 -14.08
CA TYR A 95 11.87 5.54 -12.79
C TYR A 95 10.36 5.81 -12.73
N LEU A 96 9.81 6.57 -13.70
CA LEU A 96 8.38 6.88 -13.76
C LEU A 96 7.51 5.63 -13.80
N TYR A 97 7.89 4.63 -14.61
CA TYR A 97 7.16 3.36 -14.70
C TYR A 97 7.04 2.68 -13.33
N PHE A 98 8.16 2.48 -12.63
CA PHE A 98 8.16 1.82 -11.33
C PHE A 98 7.52 2.70 -10.23
N TYR A 99 7.74 4.01 -10.28
CA TYR A 99 7.16 4.96 -9.34
C TYR A 99 5.63 4.96 -9.40
N LYS A 100 5.04 5.09 -10.60
CA LYS A 100 3.59 5.06 -10.81
C LYS A 100 2.99 3.73 -10.35
N ASN A 101 3.66 2.62 -10.63
CA ASN A 101 3.25 1.30 -10.14
C ASN A 101 3.28 1.21 -8.61
N ALA A 102 4.35 1.67 -7.97
CA ALA A 102 4.46 1.68 -6.50
C ALA A 102 3.38 2.58 -5.88
N LEU A 103 3.16 3.76 -6.45
CA LEU A 103 2.17 4.73 -6.01
C LEU A 103 0.75 4.16 -6.01
N ILE A 104 0.33 3.50 -7.10
CA ILE A 104 -0.97 2.84 -7.19
C ILE A 104 -1.08 1.73 -6.13
N ARG A 105 0.01 0.97 -5.93
CA ARG A 105 0.06 -0.14 -4.97
C ARG A 105 -0.07 0.32 -3.52
N VAL A 106 0.48 1.47 -3.15
CA VAL A 106 0.29 2.04 -1.79
C VAL A 106 -1.21 2.08 -1.46
N PHE A 107 -1.99 2.71 -2.32
CA PHE A 107 -3.42 2.91 -2.05
C PHE A 107 -4.23 1.64 -2.23
N SER A 108 -3.93 0.80 -3.22
CA SER A 108 -4.66 -0.45 -3.43
C SER A 108 -4.46 -1.44 -2.28
N ILE A 109 -3.26 -1.49 -1.68
CA ILE A 109 -2.98 -2.33 -0.51
C ILE A 109 -3.71 -1.81 0.73
N LEU A 110 -3.68 -0.49 0.97
CA LEU A 110 -4.45 0.12 2.06
C LEU A 110 -5.94 -0.16 1.90
N ASP A 111 -6.51 0.06 0.71
CA ASP A 111 -7.93 -0.19 0.46
C ASP A 111 -8.27 -1.68 0.61
N LYS A 112 -7.39 -2.58 0.15
CA LYS A 112 -7.51 -4.03 0.40
C LYS A 112 -7.54 -4.35 1.90
N LEU A 113 -6.69 -3.71 2.71
CA LEU A 113 -6.73 -3.82 4.16
C LEU A 113 -8.04 -3.26 4.73
N GLY A 114 -8.53 -2.14 4.20
CA GLY A 114 -9.84 -1.57 4.54
C GLY A 114 -10.97 -2.57 4.34
N TYR A 115 -11.10 -3.15 3.14
CA TYR A 115 -12.09 -4.19 2.87
C TYR A 115 -11.91 -5.42 3.77
N PHE A 116 -10.65 -5.80 4.05
CA PHE A 116 -10.38 -6.90 4.97
C PHE A 116 -10.90 -6.62 6.38
N LEU A 117 -10.60 -5.45 6.95
CA LEU A 117 -11.08 -5.04 8.27
C LEU A 117 -12.59 -4.84 8.32
N ASN A 118 -13.17 -4.27 7.25
CA ASN A 118 -14.62 -4.10 7.13
C ASN A 118 -15.36 -5.42 7.27
N ASP A 119 -14.86 -6.47 6.60
CA ASP A 119 -15.47 -7.80 6.61
C ASP A 119 -15.18 -8.55 7.91
N VAL A 120 -13.94 -8.46 8.42
CA VAL A 120 -13.50 -9.14 9.63
C VAL A 120 -14.28 -8.66 10.84
N TYR A 121 -14.49 -7.34 10.96
CA TYR A 121 -15.15 -6.71 12.10
C TYR A 121 -16.58 -6.26 11.82
N ASN A 122 -17.14 -6.63 10.65
CA ASN A 122 -18.51 -6.30 10.25
C ASN A 122 -18.82 -4.79 10.44
N VAL A 123 -17.90 -3.94 9.97
CA VAL A 123 -18.00 -2.46 10.09
C VAL A 123 -19.13 -1.91 9.21
N ARG A 124 -19.51 -2.64 8.15
CA ARG A 124 -20.62 -2.31 7.22
C ARG A 124 -20.47 -0.95 6.55
N THR A 125 -19.24 -0.58 6.18
CA THR A 125 -18.92 0.70 5.55
C THR A 125 -19.68 0.91 4.23
N GLU A 126 -19.96 -0.17 3.51
CA GLU A 126 -20.74 -0.19 2.27
C GLU A 126 -22.15 0.41 2.40
N THR A 127 -22.74 0.35 3.60
CA THR A 127 -24.08 0.91 3.87
C THR A 127 -24.12 2.43 3.72
N LYS A 128 -23.01 3.11 4.02
CA LYS A 128 -22.86 4.56 3.84
C LYS A 128 -22.31 4.91 2.46
N LYS A 129 -21.41 4.09 1.93
CA LYS A 129 -20.78 4.32 0.61
C LYS A 129 -20.37 3.00 -0.04
N PRO A 130 -20.97 2.59 -1.18
CA PRO A 130 -20.67 1.31 -1.81
C PRO A 130 -19.19 1.13 -2.21
N ARG A 131 -18.53 2.21 -2.62
CA ARG A 131 -17.10 2.26 -2.93
C ARG A 131 -16.38 3.09 -1.89
N PHE A 132 -15.65 2.44 -0.99
CA PHE A 132 -14.98 3.10 0.12
C PHE A 132 -13.47 2.83 0.11
N SER A 133 -12.74 3.69 0.81
CA SER A 133 -11.30 3.55 1.01
C SER A 133 -10.99 3.05 2.42
N PHE A 134 -9.74 2.63 2.65
CA PHE A 134 -9.20 2.35 3.97
C PHE A 134 -9.57 3.42 5.01
N TYR A 135 -9.39 4.69 4.66
CA TYR A 135 -9.67 5.81 5.56
C TYR A 135 -11.15 5.99 5.88
N THR A 136 -12.04 5.49 5.02
CA THR A 136 -13.48 5.49 5.30
C THR A 136 -13.82 4.41 6.33
N VAL A 137 -13.19 3.23 6.23
CA VAL A 137 -13.33 2.16 7.23
C VAL A 137 -12.79 2.61 8.59
N LEU A 138 -11.59 3.21 8.64
CA LEU A 138 -11.04 3.73 9.89
C LEU A 138 -11.95 4.76 10.56
N ARG A 139 -12.54 5.66 9.76
CA ARG A 139 -13.50 6.64 10.26
C ARG A 139 -14.72 5.94 10.86
N GLN A 140 -15.27 4.92 10.18
CA GLN A 140 -16.41 4.18 10.71
C GLN A 140 -16.09 3.40 11.98
N MET A 141 -14.93 2.75 12.05
CA MET A 141 -14.49 2.06 13.26
C MET A 141 -14.41 3.03 14.44
N HIS A 142 -13.86 4.23 14.23
CA HIS A 142 -13.78 5.27 15.25
C HIS A 142 -15.17 5.83 15.63
N GLU A 143 -16.02 6.18 14.65
CA GLU A 143 -17.37 6.71 14.89
C GLU A 143 -18.29 5.72 15.63
N GLN A 144 -18.15 4.42 15.35
CA GLN A 144 -18.97 3.37 15.94
C GLN A 144 -18.32 2.68 17.15
N ASN A 145 -17.14 3.14 17.56
CA ASN A 145 -16.34 2.55 18.64
C ASN A 145 -16.07 1.04 18.45
N ILE A 146 -15.87 0.61 17.19
CA ILE A 146 -15.57 -0.78 16.84
C ILE A 146 -14.08 -1.02 17.04
N HIS A 147 -13.72 -1.92 17.96
CA HIS A 147 -12.33 -2.23 18.31
C HIS A 147 -11.51 -0.96 18.59
N PRO A 148 -11.83 -0.19 19.65
CA PRO A 148 -11.27 1.14 19.89
C PRO A 148 -9.75 1.17 19.93
N GLU A 149 -9.11 0.14 20.51
CA GLU A 149 -7.65 0.02 20.54
C GLU A 149 -7.05 -0.02 19.13
N LEU A 150 -7.57 -0.89 18.26
CA LEU A 150 -7.13 -1.00 16.87
C LEU A 150 -7.44 0.29 16.08
N GLY A 151 -8.65 0.81 16.25
CA GLY A 151 -9.11 2.04 15.61
C GLY A 151 -8.20 3.22 15.95
N GLN A 152 -7.82 3.38 17.22
CA GLN A 152 -6.94 4.43 17.69
C GLN A 152 -5.52 4.27 17.13
N GLN A 153 -4.91 3.08 17.22
CA GLN A 153 -3.56 2.85 16.69
C GLN A 153 -3.45 3.17 15.19
N LEU A 154 -4.44 2.75 14.39
CA LEU A 154 -4.49 3.04 12.96
C LEU A 154 -4.81 4.52 12.67
N HIS A 155 -5.60 5.18 13.53
CA HIS A 155 -5.86 6.60 13.43
C HIS A 155 -4.58 7.42 13.69
N ASP A 156 -3.85 7.11 14.76
CA ASP A 156 -2.63 7.82 15.13
C ASP A 156 -1.59 7.70 14.02
N LEU A 157 -1.39 6.48 13.50
CA LEU A 157 -0.52 6.25 12.35
C LEU A 157 -0.96 7.10 11.14
N LYS A 158 -2.26 7.14 10.83
CA LYS A 158 -2.79 7.98 9.74
C LYS A 158 -2.48 9.46 9.96
N VAL A 159 -2.59 9.97 11.18
CA VAL A 159 -2.32 11.38 11.49
C VAL A 159 -0.85 11.69 11.28
N THR A 160 0.04 10.86 11.81
CA THR A 160 1.49 11.01 11.68
C THR A 160 1.93 11.00 10.21
N MET A 161 1.37 10.11 9.40
CA MET A 161 1.77 9.94 7.98
C MET A 161 0.99 10.85 7.02
N LYS A 162 0.08 11.69 7.51
CA LYS A 162 -0.83 12.49 6.69
C LYS A 162 -0.14 13.37 5.64
N PRO A 163 0.94 14.11 5.93
CA PRO A 163 1.56 15.00 4.96
C PRO A 163 2.03 14.28 3.69
N ALA A 164 2.78 13.18 3.83
CA ALA A 164 3.26 12.39 2.69
C ALA A 164 2.10 11.70 1.96
N MET A 165 1.15 11.12 2.70
CA MET A 165 0.00 10.43 2.10
C MET A 165 -0.90 11.36 1.29
N ASP A 166 -1.04 12.63 1.69
CA ASP A 166 -1.81 13.60 0.92
C ASP A 166 -1.10 14.01 -0.38
N LYS A 167 0.23 14.18 -0.36
CA LYS A 167 1.02 14.41 -1.58
C LYS A 167 0.90 13.24 -2.55
N LEU A 168 1.11 12.01 -2.07
CA LEU A 168 0.95 10.80 -2.88
C LEU A 168 -0.46 10.68 -3.45
N ARG A 169 -1.50 11.00 -2.65
CA ARG A 169 -2.89 10.92 -3.13
C ARG A 169 -3.15 11.92 -4.25
N LYS A 170 -2.65 13.16 -4.12
CA LYS A 170 -2.76 14.19 -5.17
C LYS A 170 -2.09 13.71 -6.46
N ARG A 171 -0.85 13.20 -6.37
CA ARG A 171 -0.12 12.63 -7.52
C ARG A 171 -0.87 11.49 -8.19
N ARG A 172 -1.32 10.52 -7.40
CA ARG A 172 -2.10 9.39 -7.93
C ARG A 172 -3.36 9.86 -8.64
N ASN A 173 -4.06 10.84 -8.08
CA ASN A 173 -5.25 11.39 -8.74
C ASN A 173 -4.88 12.02 -10.08
N MET A 174 -3.83 12.85 -10.14
CA MET A 174 -3.34 13.43 -11.40
C MET A 174 -3.01 12.33 -12.42
N GLU A 175 -2.28 11.29 -12.02
CA GLU A 175 -1.95 10.15 -12.89
C GLU A 175 -3.18 9.39 -13.40
N ILE A 176 -4.17 9.14 -12.54
CA ILE A 176 -5.42 8.50 -12.94
C ILE A 176 -6.19 9.40 -13.92
N HIS A 177 -6.17 10.72 -13.72
CA HIS A 177 -6.75 11.67 -14.67
C HIS A 177 -6.05 11.62 -16.03
N PHE A 178 -4.70 11.56 -16.06
CA PHE A 178 -3.93 11.40 -17.31
C PHE A 178 -4.23 10.09 -18.06
N VAL A 179 -4.62 9.02 -17.36
CA VAL A 179 -4.90 7.71 -17.98
C VAL A 179 -6.35 7.56 -18.44
N ASN A 180 -7.33 8.17 -17.77
CA ASN A 180 -8.74 7.81 -17.95
C ASN A 180 -9.54 8.60 -19.00
N VAL A 181 -9.22 9.86 -19.33
CA VAL A 181 -10.15 10.69 -20.14
C VAL A 181 -9.42 11.79 -20.93
N GLU A 182 -9.67 11.85 -22.25
CA GLU A 182 -9.84 13.06 -23.09
C GLU A 182 -8.84 14.23 -22.97
N MET A 183 -7.53 13.97 -22.82
CA MET A 183 -6.52 15.05 -22.79
C MET A 183 -5.68 15.16 -24.06
N LEU A 184 -6.22 15.03 -25.28
CA LEU A 184 -5.52 15.69 -26.39
C LEU A 184 -5.57 17.21 -26.18
N ASP A 185 -6.74 17.74 -25.82
CA ASP A 185 -6.95 19.18 -25.60
C ASP A 185 -6.24 19.70 -24.33
N ASP A 186 -6.28 18.96 -23.22
CA ASP A 186 -5.58 19.37 -21.99
C ASP A 186 -4.07 19.06 -22.02
N LEU A 187 -3.60 18.06 -22.78
CA LEU A 187 -2.17 17.97 -23.11
C LEU A 187 -1.78 19.14 -24.02
N MET A 188 -2.62 19.58 -24.96
CA MET A 188 -2.34 20.76 -25.79
C MET A 188 -2.41 22.10 -25.03
N GLN A 189 -3.15 22.17 -23.92
CA GLN A 189 -3.18 23.36 -23.05
C GLN A 189 -2.10 23.35 -21.94
N ASN A 190 -1.71 22.18 -21.43
CA ASN A 190 -0.66 22.06 -20.40
C ASN A 190 0.74 21.82 -20.99
N TYR A 191 0.86 21.37 -22.24
CA TYR A 191 2.06 21.63 -23.03
C TYR A 191 1.94 23.08 -23.49
N SER A 192 2.72 23.93 -22.85
CA SER A 192 2.85 25.32 -23.23
C SER A 192 3.12 25.48 -24.73
N PRO A 193 2.77 26.64 -25.32
CA PRO A 193 3.10 26.92 -26.71
C PRO A 193 4.60 26.67 -26.90
N ILE A 194 4.96 26.02 -28.02
CA ILE A 194 6.32 25.83 -28.55
C ILE A 194 7.33 26.77 -27.86
N GLY A 195 8.02 26.28 -26.81
CA GLY A 195 8.99 27.11 -26.08
C GLY A 195 9.19 26.82 -24.58
N GLU A 196 8.22 26.28 -23.84
CA GLU A 196 8.46 25.95 -22.42
C GLU A 196 9.02 24.55 -22.22
N ARG A 197 10.11 24.46 -21.46
CA ARG A 197 10.78 23.20 -21.14
C ARG A 197 9.96 22.41 -20.12
N ILE A 198 9.88 21.10 -20.31
CA ILE A 198 9.23 20.21 -19.34
C ILE A 198 10.19 19.98 -18.18
N GLN A 199 9.84 20.54 -17.02
CA GLN A 199 10.63 20.37 -15.80
C GLN A 199 10.52 18.92 -15.29
N VAL A 200 11.65 18.36 -14.89
CA VAL A 200 11.72 17.08 -14.20
C VAL A 200 11.19 17.29 -12.79
N GLU A 201 10.18 16.50 -12.41
CA GLU A 201 9.63 16.49 -11.04
C GLU A 201 10.74 16.30 -10.00
N GLN A 202 10.49 16.65 -8.74
CA GLN A 202 11.48 16.51 -7.66
C GLN A 202 11.68 15.04 -7.28
N VAL A 203 12.30 14.26 -8.17
CA VAL A 203 12.43 12.79 -8.13
C VAL A 203 12.83 12.26 -6.76
N LEU A 204 13.76 12.93 -6.07
CA LEU A 204 14.20 12.51 -4.73
C LEU A 204 13.13 12.72 -3.67
N GLU A 205 12.41 13.85 -3.68
CA GLU A 205 11.29 14.09 -2.78
C GLU A 205 10.16 13.08 -3.02
N ASP A 206 9.93 12.74 -4.28
CA ASP A 206 8.89 11.78 -4.69
C ASP A 206 9.17 10.40 -4.12
N ILE A 207 10.44 9.97 -4.16
CA ILE A 207 10.89 8.72 -3.55
C ILE A 207 10.72 8.77 -2.04
N LEU A 208 11.09 9.86 -1.37
CA LEU A 208 10.93 10.00 0.09
C LEU A 208 9.45 9.95 0.51
N ASP A 209 8.57 10.62 -0.23
CA ASP A 209 7.13 10.53 0.01
C ASP A 209 6.63 9.09 -0.21
N LEU A 210 7.12 8.39 -1.24
CA LEU A 210 6.75 7.01 -1.55
C LEU A 210 7.27 6.01 -0.50
N GLU A 211 8.47 6.21 0.04
CA GLU A 211 9.02 5.45 1.16
C GLU A 211 8.13 5.58 2.40
N GLN A 212 7.66 6.79 2.71
CA GLN A 212 6.67 7.01 3.77
C GLN A 212 5.33 6.31 3.45
N GLY A 213 4.91 6.30 2.19
CA GLY A 213 3.74 5.53 1.75
C GLY A 213 3.89 4.02 1.98
N PHE A 214 5.06 3.47 1.69
CA PHE A 214 5.39 2.06 1.94
C PHE A 214 5.45 1.75 3.44
N GLN A 215 6.03 2.63 4.24
CA GLN A 215 6.02 2.55 5.70
C GLN A 215 4.58 2.55 6.25
N MET A 216 3.72 3.45 5.77
CA MET A 216 2.31 3.50 6.14
C MET A 216 1.61 2.17 5.89
N VAL A 217 1.86 1.55 4.73
CA VAL A 217 1.33 0.22 4.37
C VAL A 217 1.83 -0.86 5.33
N CYS A 218 3.15 -0.96 5.53
CA CYS A 218 3.73 -1.99 6.40
C CYS A 218 3.21 -1.84 7.84
N SER A 219 3.26 -0.64 8.41
CA SER A 219 2.79 -0.38 9.77
C SER A 219 1.30 -0.65 9.93
N SER A 220 0.45 -0.27 8.96
CA SER A 220 -0.99 -0.54 9.03
C SER A 220 -1.29 -2.04 9.04
N ILE A 221 -0.57 -2.80 8.20
CA ILE A 221 -0.68 -4.26 8.15
C ILE A 221 -0.18 -4.87 9.47
N SER A 222 1.00 -4.47 9.95
CA SER A 222 1.54 -4.98 11.23
C SER A 222 0.56 -4.75 12.38
N ILE A 223 0.07 -3.53 12.55
CA ILE A 223 -0.90 -3.17 13.60
C ILE A 223 -2.15 -4.05 13.50
N ALA A 224 -2.75 -4.13 12.30
CA ALA A 224 -3.97 -4.92 12.09
C ALA A 224 -3.75 -6.40 12.39
N PHE A 225 -2.71 -7.01 11.83
CA PHE A 225 -2.46 -8.44 11.96
C PHE A 225 -1.98 -8.83 13.36
N ILE A 226 -1.18 -8.00 14.03
CA ILE A 226 -0.82 -8.20 15.45
C ILE A 226 -2.07 -8.12 16.32
N TYR A 227 -2.94 -7.14 16.07
CA TYR A 227 -4.19 -7.00 16.83
C TYR A 227 -5.12 -8.20 16.61
N MET A 228 -5.32 -8.64 15.37
CA MET A 228 -6.13 -9.83 15.04
C MET A 228 -5.54 -11.12 15.59
N ASP A 229 -4.22 -11.22 15.64
CA ASP A 229 -3.54 -12.36 16.26
C ASP A 229 -3.78 -12.38 17.76
N ARG A 230 -3.91 -11.24 18.45
CA ARG A 230 -4.27 -11.19 19.88
C ARG A 230 -5.77 -11.37 20.13
N HIS A 231 -6.60 -10.75 19.29
CA HIS A 231 -8.06 -10.67 19.43
C HIS A 231 -8.72 -11.38 18.26
N HIS A 232 -8.67 -12.71 18.27
CA HIS A 232 -9.14 -13.52 17.14
C HIS A 232 -10.59 -13.13 16.76
N PRO A 233 -10.90 -12.79 15.50
CA PRO A 233 -12.22 -12.28 15.07
C PRO A 233 -13.42 -13.22 15.27
N LEU A 234 -13.17 -14.43 15.76
CA LEU A 234 -14.19 -15.43 16.09
C LEU A 234 -14.32 -15.64 17.60
N GLY A 235 -13.72 -14.78 18.43
CA GLY A 235 -13.73 -14.90 19.89
C GLY A 235 -12.88 -16.05 20.43
N LEU A 236 -11.98 -16.61 19.63
CA LEU A 236 -11.16 -17.76 20.00
C LEU A 236 -9.91 -17.27 20.74
N THR A 237 -9.94 -17.26 22.06
CA THR A 237 -8.75 -17.05 22.90
C THR A 237 -7.92 -18.35 22.96
N GLU A 238 -6.59 -18.22 23.05
CA GLU A 238 -5.78 -19.33 23.54
C GLU A 238 -6.02 -19.38 25.06
N GLY A 239 -6.71 -20.41 25.55
CA GLY A 239 -7.00 -20.56 26.99
C GLY A 239 -8.45 -20.90 27.37
N GLY A 240 -9.22 -21.55 26.50
CA GLY A 240 -10.40 -22.31 26.95
C GLY A 240 -9.94 -23.65 27.52
N GLU A 241 -9.46 -23.66 28.77
CA GLU A 241 -9.48 -24.88 29.57
C GLU A 241 -10.94 -25.28 29.75
N GLY A 242 -11.29 -26.42 29.16
CA GLY A 242 -12.47 -27.21 29.49
C GLY A 242 -12.01 -28.65 29.65
#